data_AF-A0A182SDV0-F1
#
_entry.id   AF-A0A182SDV0-F1
#
_cell.length_a   1.000
_cell.length_b   1.000
_cell.length_c   1.000
_cell.angle_alpha   90.00
_cell.angle_beta   90.00
_cell.angle_gamma   90.00
#
_symmetry.space_group_name_H-M   'P 1'
#
loop_
_entity.id
_entity.type
_entity.pdbx_description
1 polymer ?
#
loop_
_entity_poly.entity_id
_entity_poly.type
_entity_poly.pdbx_seq_one_letter_code
_entity_poly.pdbx_strand_id
1 'polypeptide(L)'
;MVDSVVLKGGTQPLWKLYDPPNLPDTWKLNTTWLGLASNVGSTQQFSIIERSLSVTKVYKLDQNYNPQMVGRAENVPFTSAADDRILFGNILDNIGFNDMIHLNSSGMFLYARENTKYRPLSQNYQLATFGWGKKHWNSANLIDVDRDGRDELWLTGPHGIVGFKPSVAGFECLSSGSEYNEEDRWYMHRWVNKLTHRYYLSR
;
A
#
# COMPACT_ATOMS: atom_id res chain seq x y z
N MET A 1 -31.78 -5.81 -20.86
CA MET A 1 -31.18 -7.02 -20.28
C MET A 1 -29.76 -6.64 -19.90
N VAL A 2 -29.36 -6.77 -18.62
CA VAL A 2 -27.98 -6.45 -18.20
C VAL A 2 -27.14 -7.69 -18.44
N ASP A 3 -26.17 -7.59 -19.34
CA ASP A 3 -25.26 -8.69 -19.63
C ASP A 3 -24.38 -8.96 -18.41
N SER A 4 -24.46 -10.18 -17.87
CA SER A 4 -23.59 -10.63 -16.80
C SER A 4 -22.45 -11.45 -17.39
N VAL A 5 -21.22 -11.18 -16.93
CA VAL A 5 -20.05 -12.00 -17.25
C VAL A 5 -19.60 -12.72 -15.98
N VAL A 6 -19.44 -14.03 -16.06
CA VAL A 6 -18.80 -14.81 -15.00
C VAL A 6 -17.33 -14.92 -15.35
N LEU A 7 -16.46 -14.28 -14.56
CA LEU A 7 -15.01 -14.48 -14.69
C LEU A 7 -14.67 -15.90 -14.29
N LYS A 8 -13.71 -16.54 -14.99
CA LYS A 8 -13.20 -17.87 -14.60
C LYS A 8 -12.72 -17.83 -13.14
N GLY A 9 -13.40 -18.59 -12.26
CA GLY A 9 -13.09 -18.67 -10.83
C GLY A 9 -13.93 -17.78 -9.90
N GLY A 10 -14.85 -16.96 -10.44
CA GLY A 10 -15.77 -16.16 -9.62
C GLY A 10 -17.03 -16.94 -9.26
N THR A 11 -17.44 -16.91 -7.99
CA THR A 11 -18.71 -17.49 -7.51
C THR A 11 -19.91 -16.58 -7.74
N GLN A 12 -19.68 -15.32 -8.13
CA GLN A 12 -20.73 -14.34 -8.40
C GLN A 12 -20.58 -13.75 -9.80
N PRO A 13 -21.69 -13.52 -10.51
CA PRO A 13 -21.68 -12.83 -11.80
C PRO A 13 -21.25 -11.37 -11.60
N LEU A 14 -20.40 -10.88 -12.50
CA LEU A 14 -20.18 -9.44 -12.62
C LEU A 14 -21.31 -8.85 -13.44
N TRP A 15 -22.02 -7.89 -12.87
CA TRP A 15 -23.03 -7.12 -13.58
C TRP A 15 -22.41 -5.85 -14.14
N LYS A 16 -22.70 -5.58 -15.40
CA LYS A 16 -22.43 -4.27 -15.98
C LYS A 16 -23.25 -3.22 -15.22
N LEU A 17 -22.61 -2.12 -14.85
CA LEU A 17 -23.32 -0.96 -14.32
C LEU A 17 -24.27 -0.41 -15.38
N TYR A 18 -25.50 -0.08 -14.97
CA TYR A 18 -26.51 0.47 -15.88
C TYR A 18 -26.03 1.78 -16.48
N ASP A 19 -25.51 2.67 -15.64
CA ASP A 19 -24.84 3.90 -16.03
C ASP A 19 -23.33 3.74 -15.80
N PRO A 20 -22.53 3.55 -16.87
CA PRO A 20 -21.09 3.40 -16.71
C PRO A 20 -20.48 4.72 -16.21
N PRO A 21 -19.61 4.68 -15.19
CA PRO A 21 -19.01 5.89 -14.65
C PRO A 21 -18.05 6.53 -15.66
N ASN A 22 -17.88 7.84 -15.54
CA ASN A 22 -16.88 8.57 -16.31
C ASN A 22 -15.49 8.26 -15.74
N LEU A 23 -14.80 7.33 -16.38
CA LEU A 23 -13.43 6.95 -16.01
C LEU A 23 -12.41 7.93 -16.58
N PRO A 24 -11.33 8.26 -15.84
CA PRO A 24 -10.24 9.08 -16.36
C PRO A 24 -9.65 8.49 -17.63
N ASP A 25 -9.43 9.32 -18.67
CA ASP A 25 -8.88 8.83 -19.94
C ASP A 25 -7.49 8.21 -19.80
N THR A 26 -6.73 8.64 -18.79
CA THR A 26 -5.42 8.06 -18.48
C THR A 26 -5.52 6.58 -18.12
N TRP A 27 -6.65 6.10 -17.59
CA TRP A 27 -6.82 4.68 -17.23
C TRP A 27 -6.89 3.76 -18.45
N LYS A 28 -7.12 4.32 -19.65
CA LYS A 28 -7.16 3.59 -20.91
C LYS A 28 -5.77 3.45 -21.55
N LEU A 29 -4.75 4.13 -21.01
CA LEU A 29 -3.39 4.09 -21.52
C LEU A 29 -2.67 2.83 -21.03
N ASN A 30 -1.92 2.18 -21.91
CA ASN A 30 -1.09 1.01 -21.57
C ASN A 30 0.09 1.33 -20.64
N THR A 31 0.45 2.62 -20.51
CA THR A 31 1.48 3.13 -19.60
C THR A 31 0.96 3.40 -18.20
N THR A 32 -0.36 3.33 -18.00
CA THR A 32 -0.99 3.52 -16.70
C THR A 32 -1.13 2.18 -16.00
N TRP A 33 -0.60 2.09 -14.79
CA TRP A 33 -0.85 0.98 -13.91
C TRP A 33 -1.95 1.33 -12.91
N LEU A 34 -2.87 0.39 -12.70
CA LEU A 34 -3.94 0.49 -11.71
C LEU A 34 -3.72 -0.52 -10.59
N GLY A 35 -3.84 -0.06 -9.36
CA GLY A 35 -3.75 -0.87 -8.15
C GLY A 35 -4.89 -0.60 -7.19
N LEU A 36 -5.01 -1.44 -6.17
CA LEU A 36 -5.94 -1.26 -5.07
C LEU A 36 -5.18 -1.04 -3.77
N ALA A 37 -5.68 -0.14 -2.94
CA ALA A 37 -5.14 0.14 -1.61
C ALA A 37 -6.25 0.17 -0.56
N SER A 38 -6.03 -0.51 0.56
CA SER A 38 -6.83 -0.36 1.78
C SER A 38 -6.35 0.83 2.60
N ASN A 39 -7.11 1.19 3.64
CA ASN A 39 -6.71 2.15 4.66
C ASN A 39 -6.34 3.53 4.09
N VAL A 40 -7.15 4.02 3.16
CA VAL A 40 -7.05 5.42 2.72
C VAL A 40 -8.32 6.14 3.15
N GLY A 41 -8.16 7.10 4.05
CA GLY A 41 -9.28 7.81 4.66
C GLY A 41 -10.09 6.91 5.61
N SER A 42 -11.22 7.44 6.08
CA SER A 42 -12.04 6.81 7.13
C SER A 42 -13.00 5.70 6.64
N THR A 43 -13.11 5.48 5.33
CA THR A 43 -14.05 4.51 4.76
C THR A 43 -13.41 3.13 4.60
N GLN A 44 -14.17 2.05 4.80
CA GLN A 44 -13.74 0.67 4.52
C GLN A 44 -13.63 0.34 3.01
N GLN A 45 -14.02 1.26 2.13
CA GLN A 45 -13.90 1.09 0.67
C GLN A 45 -12.42 1.08 0.26
N PHE A 46 -12.03 0.16 -0.63
CA PHE A 46 -10.72 0.23 -1.27
C PHE A 46 -10.59 1.49 -2.13
N SER A 47 -9.39 2.07 -2.16
CA SER A 47 -9.04 3.12 -3.10
C SER A 47 -8.40 2.53 -4.34
N ILE A 48 -8.57 3.25 -5.45
CA ILE A 48 -7.90 2.93 -6.71
C ILE A 48 -6.65 3.80 -6.81
N ILE A 49 -5.52 3.17 -7.06
CA ILE A 49 -4.23 3.83 -7.28
C ILE A 49 -3.99 3.88 -8.79
N GLU A 50 -3.81 5.07 -9.33
CA GLU A 50 -3.35 5.29 -10.69
C GLU A 50 -1.87 5.67 -10.64
N ARG A 51 -1.03 4.87 -11.29
CA ARG A 51 0.41 5.08 -11.36
C ARG A 51 0.84 5.33 -12.80
N SER A 52 1.51 6.47 -13.02
CA SER A 52 2.28 6.77 -14.22
C SER A 52 3.77 6.84 -13.89
N LEU A 53 4.62 7.24 -14.86
CA LEU A 53 6.09 7.30 -14.69
C LEU A 53 6.58 8.20 -13.55
N SER A 54 5.82 9.22 -13.16
CA SER A 54 6.25 10.16 -12.11
C SER A 54 5.12 10.60 -11.18
N VAL A 55 3.89 10.16 -11.46
CA VAL A 55 2.71 10.58 -10.70
C VAL A 55 2.04 9.35 -10.09
N THR A 56 1.62 9.50 -8.84
CA THR A 56 0.67 8.60 -8.20
C THR A 56 -0.58 9.38 -7.88
N LYS A 57 -1.75 8.92 -8.32
CA LYS A 57 -3.04 9.47 -7.92
C LYS A 57 -3.86 8.42 -7.19
N VAL A 58 -4.69 8.87 -6.26
CA VAL A 58 -5.53 8.03 -5.44
C VAL A 58 -6.98 8.45 -5.64
N TYR A 59 -7.85 7.48 -5.92
CA TYR A 59 -9.26 7.71 -6.16
C TYR A 59 -10.11 6.91 -5.19
N LYS A 60 -11.23 7.51 -4.78
CA LYS A 60 -12.36 6.85 -4.13
C LYS A 60 -13.54 6.91 -5.06
N LEU A 61 -14.46 5.95 -4.93
CA LEU A 61 -15.71 6.02 -5.68
C LEU A 61 -16.74 6.76 -4.84
N ASP A 62 -17.44 7.72 -5.45
CA ASP A 62 -18.59 8.34 -4.83
C ASP A 62 -19.82 7.41 -4.82
N GLN A 63 -20.95 7.92 -4.34
CA GLN A 63 -22.20 7.17 -4.26
C GLN A 63 -22.75 6.72 -5.62
N ASN A 64 -22.32 7.37 -6.70
CA ASN A 64 -22.69 7.05 -8.08
C ASN A 64 -21.59 6.24 -8.79
N TYR A 65 -20.64 5.69 -8.03
CA TYR A 65 -19.50 4.92 -8.53
C TYR A 65 -18.55 5.72 -9.44
N ASN A 66 -18.59 7.06 -9.41
CA ASN A 66 -17.64 7.87 -10.15
C ASN A 66 -16.35 8.04 -9.36
N PRO A 67 -15.18 7.92 -10.01
CA PRO A 67 -13.90 8.08 -9.35
C PRO A 67 -13.63 9.56 -9.02
N GLN A 68 -13.48 9.85 -7.73
CA GLN A 68 -13.09 11.15 -7.20
C GLN A 68 -11.62 11.10 -6.78
N MET A 69 -10.81 12.04 -7.30
CA MET A 69 -9.40 12.12 -6.91
C MET A 69 -9.30 12.62 -5.47
N VAL A 70 -8.89 11.72 -4.59
CA VAL A 70 -8.68 12.01 -3.18
C VAL A 70 -7.20 12.06 -2.84
N GLY A 71 -6.28 12.12 -3.80
CA GLY A 71 -4.85 12.18 -3.47
C GLY A 71 -3.95 12.22 -4.68
N ARG A 72 -2.82 12.92 -4.55
CA ARG A 72 -1.84 13.04 -5.62
C ARG A 72 -0.42 13.25 -5.08
N ALA A 73 0.51 12.45 -5.56
CA ALA A 73 1.94 12.59 -5.36
C ALA A 73 2.61 12.86 -6.71
N GLU A 74 3.49 13.84 -6.74
CA GLU A 74 4.30 14.20 -7.91
C GLU A 74 5.75 13.75 -7.70
N ASN A 75 6.49 13.59 -8.81
CA ASN A 75 7.90 13.19 -8.80
C ASN A 75 8.18 11.91 -7.99
N VAL A 76 7.20 10.99 -7.95
CA VAL A 76 7.34 9.71 -7.28
C VAL A 76 8.27 8.82 -8.11
N PRO A 77 9.39 8.32 -7.58
CA PRO A 77 10.31 7.46 -8.31
C PRO A 77 9.59 6.25 -8.91
N PHE A 78 9.76 5.97 -10.19
CA PHE A 78 9.15 4.81 -10.84
C PHE A 78 10.25 3.98 -11.48
N THR A 79 10.21 2.68 -11.23
CA THR A 79 11.13 1.74 -11.87
C THR A 79 10.34 0.77 -12.74
N SER A 80 9.40 0.05 -12.14
CA SER A 80 8.47 -0.80 -12.87
C SER A 80 7.20 -0.97 -12.04
N ALA A 81 6.07 -1.18 -12.70
CA ALA A 81 4.83 -1.51 -12.01
C ALA A 81 4.92 -2.86 -11.24
N ALA A 82 5.83 -3.74 -11.65
CA ALA A 82 6.04 -5.01 -10.98
C ALA A 82 6.78 -4.85 -9.64
N ASP A 83 7.58 -3.80 -9.47
CA ASP A 83 8.40 -3.56 -8.29
C ASP A 83 7.86 -2.46 -7.38
N ASP A 84 6.80 -1.76 -7.79
CA ASP A 84 6.13 -0.72 -6.99
C ASP A 84 5.17 -1.34 -5.96
N ARG A 85 5.34 -0.96 -4.69
CA ARG A 85 4.38 -1.23 -3.63
C ARG A 85 4.04 0.09 -2.94
N ILE A 86 2.76 0.43 -2.91
CA ILE A 86 2.25 1.64 -2.27
C ILE A 86 1.30 1.22 -1.14
N LEU A 87 1.54 1.76 0.05
CA LEU A 87 0.82 1.47 1.28
C LEU A 87 0.38 2.79 1.92
N PHE A 88 -0.67 2.73 2.72
CA PHE A 88 -1.18 3.88 3.46
C PHE A 88 -1.42 3.49 4.92
N GLY A 89 -0.92 4.31 5.84
CA GLY A 89 -1.04 4.10 7.30
C GLY A 89 -1.05 5.40 8.09
N ASN A 90 -1.35 5.31 9.38
CA ASN A 90 -1.21 6.44 10.29
C ASN A 90 0.23 6.52 10.79
N ILE A 91 1.07 7.39 10.21
CA ILE A 91 2.51 7.43 10.53
C ILE A 91 2.84 8.71 11.31
N LEU A 92 2.20 9.82 10.96
CA LEU A 92 2.48 11.16 11.48
C LEU A 92 1.33 11.73 12.32
N ASP A 93 0.47 10.87 12.90
CA ASP A 93 -0.74 11.24 13.66
C ASP A 93 -1.73 12.11 12.88
N ASN A 94 -1.99 11.74 11.62
CA ASN A 94 -2.82 12.54 10.74
C ASN A 94 -4.30 12.16 10.89
N ILE A 95 -5.12 13.08 11.41
CA ILE A 95 -6.55 12.85 11.66
C ILE A 95 -7.31 12.92 10.33
N GLY A 96 -7.61 11.77 9.73
CA GLY A 96 -8.62 11.63 8.66
C GLY A 96 -8.13 11.11 7.31
N PHE A 97 -6.83 11.19 7.00
CA PHE A 97 -6.24 10.54 5.83
C PHE A 97 -4.82 10.06 6.14
N ASN A 98 -4.55 8.84 5.68
CA ASN A 98 -3.32 8.13 5.96
C ASN A 98 -2.16 8.67 5.12
N ASP A 99 -0.96 8.67 5.70
CA ASP A 99 0.30 8.96 5.02
C ASP A 99 0.65 7.84 4.03
N MET A 100 1.47 8.14 3.03
CA MET A 100 1.80 7.18 1.97
C MET A 100 3.23 6.67 2.15
N ILE A 101 3.38 5.35 2.19
CA ILE A 101 4.65 4.65 2.04
C ILE A 101 4.74 4.08 0.64
N HIS A 102 5.87 4.30 0.01
CA HIS A 102 6.17 3.75 -1.30
C HIS A 102 7.50 2.99 -1.24
N LEU A 103 7.47 1.76 -1.72
CA LEU A 103 8.60 0.86 -1.78
C LEU A 103 8.82 0.46 -3.23
N ASN A 104 10.07 0.56 -3.70
CA ASN A 104 10.47 0.03 -4.98
C ASN A 104 11.96 -0.35 -4.98
N SER A 105 12.51 -0.68 -6.15
CA SER A 105 13.93 -1.02 -6.29
C SER A 105 14.88 0.13 -5.99
N SER A 106 14.40 1.37 -5.95
CA SER A 106 15.21 2.54 -5.55
C SER A 106 15.24 2.70 -4.04
N GLY A 107 14.27 2.18 -3.28
CA GLY A 107 14.27 2.26 -1.82
C GLY A 107 12.88 2.42 -1.21
N MET A 108 12.84 2.99 -0.01
CA MET A 108 11.62 3.35 0.72
C MET A 108 11.43 4.85 0.76
N PHE A 109 10.20 5.30 0.61
CA PHE A 109 9.84 6.71 0.57
C PHE A 109 8.60 6.95 1.42
N LEU A 110 8.65 7.98 2.27
CA LEU A 110 7.53 8.46 3.07
C LEU A 110 7.02 9.77 2.49
N TYR A 111 5.71 9.86 2.33
CA TYR A 111 5.02 11.08 1.93
C TYR A 111 3.96 11.44 2.96
N ALA A 112 4.07 12.65 3.50
CA ALA A 112 3.02 13.21 4.35
C ALA A 112 1.81 13.57 3.53
N ARG A 113 0.64 13.32 4.10
CA ARG A 113 -0.60 13.81 3.55
C ARG A 113 -0.84 15.28 3.91
N GLU A 114 -1.03 16.12 2.90
CA GLU A 114 -1.39 17.54 3.03
C GLU A 114 -2.58 17.86 2.10
N ASN A 115 -3.79 17.95 2.66
CA ASN A 115 -5.04 18.11 1.91
C ASN A 115 -5.26 17.02 0.87
N THR A 116 -5.05 17.29 -0.42
CA THR A 116 -5.13 16.33 -1.54
C THR A 116 -3.76 15.97 -2.12
N LYS A 117 -2.68 16.45 -1.50
CA LYS A 117 -1.30 16.24 -1.96
C LYS A 117 -0.57 15.30 -1.00
N TYR A 118 0.35 14.53 -1.56
CA TYR A 118 1.33 13.75 -0.82
C TYR A 118 2.70 14.39 -1.03
N ARG A 119 3.26 15.00 0.02
CA ARG A 119 4.55 15.67 -0.02
C ARG A 119 5.65 14.71 0.44
N PRO A 120 6.75 14.53 -0.33
CA PRO A 120 7.85 13.69 0.12
C PRO A 120 8.47 14.27 1.40
N LEU A 121 8.76 13.40 2.37
CA LEU A 121 9.37 13.79 3.65
C LEU A 121 10.72 13.12 3.86
N SER A 122 10.77 11.79 3.76
CA SER A 122 11.97 11.03 4.05
C SER A 122 12.11 9.85 3.10
N GLN A 123 13.35 9.39 2.94
CA GLN A 123 13.69 8.33 2.01
C GLN A 123 14.86 7.52 2.53
N ASN A 124 14.86 6.21 2.24
CA ASN A 124 15.95 5.32 2.53
C ASN A 124 16.31 4.51 1.28
N TYR A 125 17.45 4.86 0.67
CA TYR A 125 17.99 4.18 -0.52
C TYR A 125 18.80 2.92 -0.20
N GLN A 126 19.17 2.70 1.07
CA GLN A 126 20.09 1.63 1.46
C GLN A 126 19.46 0.23 1.36
N LEU A 127 18.12 0.13 1.32
CA LEU A 127 17.48 -1.17 1.09
C LEU A 127 17.58 -1.65 -0.36
N ALA A 128 17.91 -0.78 -1.33
CA ALA A 128 18.12 -1.19 -2.71
C ALA A 128 19.34 -2.12 -2.89
N THR A 129 20.24 -2.19 -1.90
CA THR A 129 21.59 -2.76 -2.07
C THR A 129 21.80 -4.16 -1.46
N PHE A 130 20.81 -4.75 -0.79
CA PHE A 130 21.00 -6.01 -0.04
C PHE A 130 20.01 -7.13 -0.41
N GLY A 131 19.81 -7.41 -1.70
CA GLY A 131 18.98 -8.55 -2.13
C GLY A 131 17.47 -8.39 -1.86
N TRP A 132 17.03 -7.19 -1.50
CA TRP A 132 15.63 -6.83 -1.39
C TRP A 132 15.00 -6.67 -2.77
N GLY A 133 13.67 -6.74 -2.85
CA GLY A 133 12.98 -6.71 -4.13
C GLY A 133 11.51 -7.09 -4.01
N LYS A 134 10.83 -7.24 -5.14
CA LYS A 134 9.37 -7.48 -5.23
C LYS A 134 8.81 -8.45 -4.20
N LYS A 135 9.45 -9.61 -4.01
CA LYS A 135 8.97 -10.64 -3.08
C LYS A 135 8.89 -10.15 -1.62
N HIS A 136 9.76 -9.21 -1.25
CA HIS A 136 9.82 -8.57 0.05
C HIS A 136 8.84 -7.39 0.13
N TRP A 137 8.75 -6.58 -0.93
CA TRP A 137 7.76 -5.48 -0.99
C TRP A 137 6.32 -5.99 -0.90
N ASN A 138 6.04 -7.16 -1.48
CA ASN A 138 4.71 -7.77 -1.45
C ASN A 138 4.27 -8.23 -0.05
N SER A 139 5.20 -8.50 0.87
CA SER A 139 4.86 -8.84 2.25
C SER A 139 4.73 -7.60 3.16
N ALA A 140 5.03 -6.41 2.63
CA ALA A 140 4.98 -5.18 3.38
C ALA A 140 3.57 -4.82 3.83
N ASN A 141 3.46 -4.51 5.12
CA ASN A 141 2.25 -4.09 5.80
C ASN A 141 2.57 -2.98 6.81
N LEU A 142 1.55 -2.17 7.09
CA LEU A 142 1.58 -1.13 8.11
C LEU A 142 0.69 -1.59 9.27
N ILE A 143 1.24 -1.59 10.48
CA ILE A 143 0.54 -2.01 11.69
C ILE A 143 1.18 -1.37 12.92
N ASP A 144 0.34 -0.76 13.75
CA ASP A 144 0.66 -0.34 15.11
C ASP A 144 0.83 -1.57 16.03
N VAL A 145 2.07 -1.96 16.29
CA VAL A 145 2.41 -3.12 17.13
C VAL A 145 2.52 -2.73 18.60
N ASP A 146 3.14 -1.59 18.90
CA ASP A 146 3.38 -1.15 20.27
C ASP A 146 2.20 -0.35 20.88
N ARG A 147 1.14 -0.14 20.10
CA ARG A 147 -0.12 0.52 20.47
C ARG A 147 0.07 2.00 20.80
N ASP A 148 1.07 2.65 20.22
CA ASP A 148 1.28 4.09 20.35
C ASP A 148 0.34 4.91 19.44
N GLY A 149 -0.44 4.24 18.60
CA GLY A 149 -1.37 4.83 17.64
C GLY A 149 -0.78 5.04 16.25
N ARG A 150 0.52 4.75 16.05
CA ARG A 150 1.24 4.91 14.77
C ARG A 150 1.61 3.56 14.20
N ASP A 151 1.54 3.46 12.88
CA ASP A 151 1.86 2.23 12.17
C ASP A 151 3.37 2.07 11.95
N GLU A 152 3.91 0.93 12.37
CA GLU A 152 5.21 0.45 11.91
C GLU A 152 5.12 -0.23 10.55
N LEU A 153 6.18 -0.11 9.75
CA LEU A 153 6.34 -0.85 8.50
C LEU A 153 7.00 -2.21 8.78
N TRP A 154 6.26 -3.29 8.54
CA TRP A 154 6.76 -4.65 8.68
C TRP A 154 6.78 -5.39 7.37
N LEU A 155 7.87 -6.11 7.09
CA LEU A 155 8.03 -6.90 5.88
C LEU A 155 9.01 -8.05 6.08
N THR A 156 8.92 -9.04 5.19
CA THR A 156 9.92 -10.11 5.10
C THR A 156 11.10 -9.62 4.27
N GLY A 157 12.29 -9.66 4.84
CA GLY A 157 13.56 -9.40 4.18
C GLY A 157 14.38 -10.67 3.96
N PRO A 158 15.59 -10.56 3.39
CA PRO A 158 16.48 -11.69 3.09
C PRO A 158 16.86 -12.55 4.31
N HIS A 159 16.87 -11.95 5.50
CA HIS A 159 17.30 -12.60 6.75
C HIS A 159 16.14 -12.86 7.73
N GLY A 160 14.89 -12.72 7.28
CA GLY A 160 13.72 -12.88 8.14
C GLY A 160 12.83 -11.64 8.15
N ILE A 161 12.00 -11.51 9.18
CA ILE A 161 11.09 -10.38 9.34
C ILE A 161 11.85 -9.19 9.91
N VAL A 162 11.53 -8.00 9.42
CA VAL A 162 12.14 -6.75 9.84
C VAL A 162 11.07 -5.67 9.92
N GLY A 163 11.17 -4.85 10.94
CA GLY A 163 10.30 -3.72 11.19
C GLY A 163 11.05 -2.41 11.00
N PHE A 164 10.34 -1.37 10.58
CA PHE A 164 10.84 -0.01 10.55
C PHE A 164 9.84 0.92 11.21
N LYS A 165 10.33 1.91 11.96
CA LYS A 165 9.58 3.09 12.38
C LYS A 165 9.82 4.22 11.38
N PRO A 166 8.87 4.51 10.46
CA PRO A 166 9.01 5.62 9.53
C PRO A 166 8.71 6.93 10.25
N SER A 167 9.52 7.95 10.00
CA SER A 167 9.32 9.30 10.54
C SER A 167 9.87 10.34 9.56
N VAL A 168 9.70 11.61 9.92
CA VAL A 168 10.32 12.74 9.20
C VAL A 168 11.85 12.61 9.17
N ALA A 169 12.46 12.04 10.22
CA ALA A 169 13.91 11.86 10.29
C ALA A 169 14.42 10.71 9.41
N GLY A 170 13.55 9.79 9.00
CA GLY A 170 13.92 8.62 8.19
C GLY A 170 13.23 7.35 8.64
N PHE A 171 13.84 6.22 8.31
CA PHE A 171 13.34 4.88 8.63
C PHE A 171 14.27 4.23 9.65
N GLU A 172 13.85 4.20 10.91
CA GLU A 172 14.58 3.54 11.97
C GLU A 172 14.32 2.03 11.92
N CYS A 173 15.38 1.22 11.84
CA CYS A 173 15.27 -0.23 11.83
C CYS A 173 14.99 -0.74 13.25
N LEU A 174 13.90 -1.49 13.40
CA LEU A 174 13.56 -2.19 14.63
C LEU A 174 14.37 -3.49 14.66
N SER A 175 15.50 -3.48 15.37
CA SER A 175 16.30 -4.68 15.56
C SER A 175 15.54 -5.69 16.42
N SER A 176 15.70 -6.99 16.12
CA SER A 176 15.13 -8.09 16.90
C SER A 176 15.81 -8.30 18.27
N GLY A 177 16.53 -7.30 18.77
CA GLY A 177 17.29 -7.35 20.00
C GLY A 177 16.57 -6.62 21.13
N SER A 178 16.09 -7.41 22.09
CA SER A 178 15.55 -7.05 23.41
C SER A 178 14.26 -6.21 23.47
N GLU A 179 13.25 -6.79 24.14
CA GLU A 179 12.02 -6.14 24.67
C GLU A 179 10.77 -6.04 23.78
N TYR A 180 10.52 -7.01 22.90
CA TYR A 180 9.12 -7.29 22.54
C TYR A 180 8.49 -8.18 23.63
N ASN A 181 7.42 -7.71 24.25
CA ASN A 181 6.70 -8.49 25.25
C ASN A 181 6.10 -9.75 24.57
N GLU A 182 5.68 -10.75 25.35
CA GLU A 182 5.17 -12.00 24.78
C GLU A 182 3.89 -11.83 23.93
N GLU A 183 3.09 -10.79 24.17
CA GLU A 183 1.93 -10.43 23.34
C GLU A 183 2.36 -9.92 21.97
N ASP A 184 3.38 -9.06 21.88
CA ASP A 184 3.87 -8.52 20.60
C ASP A 184 4.43 -9.64 19.71
N ARG A 185 5.14 -10.59 20.35
CA ARG A 185 5.59 -11.84 19.70
C ARG A 185 4.41 -12.70 19.25
N TRP A 186 3.33 -12.76 20.02
CA TRP A 186 2.11 -13.48 19.64
C TRP A 186 1.41 -12.86 18.42
N TYR A 187 1.31 -11.52 18.34
CA TYR A 187 0.77 -10.83 17.17
C TYR A 187 1.64 -11.06 15.93
N MET A 188 2.96 -11.01 16.07
CA MET A 188 3.90 -11.40 15.02
C MET A 188 3.69 -12.85 14.57
N HIS A 189 3.62 -13.81 15.49
CA HIS A 189 3.37 -15.23 15.15
C HIS A 189 2.03 -15.46 14.43
N ARG A 190 0.96 -14.76 14.87
CA ARG A 190 -0.35 -14.84 14.21
C ARG A 190 -0.32 -14.20 12.82
N TRP A 191 0.44 -13.12 12.64
CA TRP A 191 0.65 -12.47 11.35
C TRP A 191 1.44 -13.35 10.39
N VAL A 192 2.53 -13.98 10.84
CA VAL A 192 3.29 -14.97 10.06
C VAL A 192 2.38 -16.11 9.60
N ASN A 193 1.52 -16.63 10.48
CA ASN A 193 0.57 -17.69 10.14
C ASN A 193 -0.48 -17.25 9.11
N LYS A 194 -0.94 -15.99 9.16
CA LYS A 194 -1.84 -15.42 8.13
C LYS A 194 -1.14 -15.20 6.79
N LEU A 195 0.17 -14.88 6.79
CA LEU A 195 0.94 -14.77 5.57
C LEU A 195 1.20 -16.14 4.93
N THR A 196 1.63 -17.14 5.71
CA THR A 196 1.93 -18.49 5.20
C THR A 196 0.69 -19.23 4.69
N HIS A 197 -0.49 -19.03 5.28
CA HIS A 197 -1.73 -19.61 4.75
C HIS A 197 -2.15 -19.05 3.39
N ARG A 198 -1.77 -17.82 3.02
CA ARG A 198 -2.00 -17.30 1.67
C ARG A 198 -1.06 -17.92 0.62
N TYR A 199 0.10 -18.44 1.02
CA TYR A 199 1.04 -19.09 0.10
C TYR A 199 0.70 -20.55 -0.23
N TYR A 200 -0.09 -21.24 0.62
CA TYR A 200 -0.50 -22.63 0.38
C TYR A 200 -1.81 -22.79 -0.40
N LEU A 201 -2.62 -21.73 -0.51
CA LEU A 201 -3.89 -21.74 -1.27
C LEU A 201 -3.75 -21.23 -2.72
N SER A 202 -2.54 -20.93 -3.18
CA SER A 202 -2.26 -20.45 -4.54
C SER A 202 -1.37 -21.42 -5.36
N ARG A 203 -1.45 -22.73 -5.11
CA ARG A 203 -0.88 -23.76 -5.97
C ARG A 203 -1.99 -24.60 -6.58
#